data_AF-A0A4S2ACI7-F1
#
_entry.id   AF-A0A4S2ACI7-F1
#
_cell.length_a   1.000
_cell.length_b   1.000
_cell.length_c   1.000
_cell.angle_alpha   90.00
_cell.angle_beta   90.00
_cell.angle_gamma   90.00
#
_symmetry.space_group_name_H-M   'P 1'
#
loop_
_entity.id
_entity.type
_entity.pdbx_description
1 polymer ?
#
loop_
_entity_poly.entity_id
_entity_poly.type
_entity_poly.pdbx_seq_one_letter_code
_entity_poly.pdbx_strand_id
1 'polypeptide(L)'
;MSGFSKYLKRYLEEREITAAELAQEMQMDRSTVFRYTTGTRAPSDIDIVRKIANALQMQNSDKIRLLEEYDRATLGEKTVNSYQYVRKLLGNLKNVTEKVCLDVGKWKQAAALLGTEGNICLESRKEIEMCAAALFEAAKQENKEVYLLVQPVYREIQEQVQRVFQGSSVKVEQIICLDQDFWKSHENLDVLGLVLPLGFADIVYEARYYYDAISSHFNEMCWMPNVILTESQALLFDYKMLRGVFFQEENIISVFRKQYGEMREQTQRMMVKLDGVDEALKFYVEIEEKVFDEENPMMLETLGFQPCVGSCICSNIYEECVYPFPGKDAFIQAMAGDRGDWEGLKRVCEQTGREIQTTSYFQMEGLREFMETGIVREFPAGLYRPLPMEKRKLVLGRIFRQIEEGNSVYRILSANIEIPANIFFYLGDEKIFFMRVMPITEKGFAQVQVLEKGIYSAFRRFVEYLEQRKLLCSSEESLEMLREFAKEYGIL
;
A
#
# COMPACT_ATOMS: atom_id res chain seq x y z
N MET A 1 14.30 -1.61 -32.25
CA MET A 1 15.05 -2.44 -31.27
C MET A 1 14.60 -2.10 -29.87
N SER A 2 14.11 -3.08 -29.13
CA SER A 2 13.76 -2.95 -27.71
C SER A 2 15.01 -2.74 -26.84
N GLY A 3 14.83 -2.23 -25.62
CA GLY A 3 15.89 -2.09 -24.63
C GLY A 3 16.66 -3.40 -24.39
N PHE A 4 15.94 -4.53 -24.32
CA PHE A 4 16.52 -5.88 -24.27
C PHE A 4 17.52 -6.17 -25.38
N SER A 5 17.10 -6.01 -26.65
CA SER A 5 17.96 -6.33 -27.80
C SER A 5 19.19 -5.42 -27.87
N LYS A 6 19.04 -4.13 -27.51
CA LYS A 6 20.15 -3.19 -27.43
C LYS A 6 21.15 -3.59 -26.33
N TYR A 7 20.64 -3.94 -25.15
CA TYR A 7 21.48 -4.34 -24.02
C TYR A 7 22.24 -5.64 -24.32
N LEU A 8 21.54 -6.67 -24.82
CA LEU A 8 22.16 -7.95 -25.19
C LEU A 8 23.21 -7.78 -26.27
N LYS A 9 22.91 -7.01 -27.33
CA LYS A 9 23.86 -6.75 -28.41
C LYS A 9 25.13 -6.06 -27.89
N ARG A 10 24.97 -5.01 -27.08
CA ARG A 10 26.10 -4.30 -26.48
C ARG A 10 26.95 -5.23 -25.59
N TYR A 11 26.30 -6.06 -24.76
CA TYR A 11 27.00 -7.00 -23.88
C TYR A 11 27.84 -8.02 -24.67
N LEU A 12 27.32 -8.51 -25.80
CA LEU A 12 28.05 -9.40 -26.71
C LEU A 12 29.26 -8.71 -27.36
N GLU A 13 29.08 -7.47 -27.82
CA GLU A 13 30.15 -6.66 -28.42
C GLU A 13 31.28 -6.37 -27.42
N GLU A 14 30.94 -6.01 -26.17
CA GLU A 14 31.92 -5.72 -25.11
C GLU A 14 32.74 -6.96 -24.67
N ARG A 15 32.20 -8.16 -24.86
CA ARG A 15 32.84 -9.43 -24.50
C ARG A 15 33.45 -10.17 -25.70
N GLU A 16 33.37 -9.57 -26.89
CA GLU A 16 33.81 -10.16 -28.16
C GLU A 16 33.16 -11.53 -28.45
N ILE A 17 31.90 -11.72 -28.01
CA ILE A 17 31.13 -12.96 -28.24
C ILE A 17 30.20 -12.76 -29.44
N THR A 18 30.23 -13.67 -30.40
CA THR A 18 29.32 -13.64 -31.55
C THR A 18 27.96 -14.27 -31.21
N ALA A 19 26.91 -13.84 -31.93
CA ALA A 19 25.59 -14.47 -31.82
C ALA A 19 25.61 -15.97 -32.21
N ALA A 20 26.57 -16.40 -33.05
CA ALA A 20 26.73 -17.79 -33.44
C ALA A 20 27.31 -18.64 -32.30
N GLU A 21 28.28 -18.12 -31.55
CA GLU A 21 28.83 -18.77 -30.35
C GLU A 21 27.78 -18.89 -29.26
N LEU A 22 27.00 -17.82 -29.01
CA LEU A 22 25.89 -17.88 -28.07
C LEU A 22 24.83 -18.92 -28.48
N ALA A 23 24.51 -19.01 -29.78
CA ALA A 23 23.58 -20.02 -30.28
C ALA A 23 24.08 -21.45 -30.06
N GLN A 24 25.38 -21.68 -30.26
CA GLN A 24 26.02 -22.96 -30.00
C GLN A 24 25.96 -23.33 -28.52
N GLU A 25 26.33 -22.39 -27.63
CA GLU A 25 26.31 -22.60 -26.18
C GLU A 25 24.88 -22.89 -25.66
N MET A 26 23.89 -22.18 -26.18
CA MET A 26 22.49 -22.37 -25.81
C MET A 26 21.84 -23.60 -26.47
N GLN A 27 22.52 -24.27 -27.41
CA GLN A 27 21.96 -25.33 -28.26
C GLN A 27 20.67 -24.87 -28.98
N MET A 28 20.68 -23.63 -29.48
CA MET A 28 19.56 -23.02 -30.20
C MET A 28 19.93 -22.75 -31.66
N ASP A 29 18.90 -22.66 -32.52
CA ASP A 29 19.10 -22.27 -33.91
C ASP A 29 19.70 -20.86 -34.02
N ARG A 30 20.73 -20.70 -34.87
CA ARG A 30 21.47 -19.45 -35.08
C ARG A 30 20.55 -18.31 -35.50
N SER A 31 19.54 -18.57 -36.35
CA SER A 31 18.59 -17.54 -36.78
C SER A 31 17.74 -17.03 -35.62
N THR A 32 17.46 -17.87 -34.62
CA THR A 32 16.66 -17.50 -33.46
C THR A 32 17.42 -16.55 -32.55
N VAL A 33 18.67 -16.89 -32.19
CA VAL A 33 19.53 -16.02 -31.38
C VAL A 33 19.85 -14.71 -32.12
N PHE A 34 20.09 -14.77 -33.43
CA PHE A 34 20.28 -13.56 -34.24
C PHE A 34 19.04 -12.65 -34.24
N ARG A 35 17.82 -13.22 -34.23
CA ARG A 35 16.59 -12.43 -34.10
C ARG A 35 16.44 -11.77 -32.72
N TYR A 36 16.93 -12.42 -31.66
CA TYR A 36 16.96 -11.84 -30.31
C TYR A 36 17.91 -10.63 -30.25
N THR A 37 19.12 -10.75 -30.79
CA THR A 37 20.13 -9.68 -30.77
C THR A 37 19.76 -8.50 -31.67
N THR A 38 19.10 -8.76 -32.82
CA THR A 38 18.60 -7.71 -33.72
C THR A 38 17.27 -7.09 -33.27
N GLY A 39 16.60 -7.69 -32.29
CA GLY A 39 15.32 -7.20 -31.76
C GLY A 39 14.13 -7.38 -32.70
N THR A 40 14.25 -8.28 -33.70
CA THR A 40 13.15 -8.67 -34.59
C THR A 40 12.24 -9.71 -33.95
N ARG A 41 12.70 -10.39 -32.90
CA ARG A 41 11.92 -11.30 -32.05
C ARG A 41 12.39 -11.15 -30.60
N ALA A 42 11.46 -11.11 -29.64
CA ALA A 42 11.81 -11.29 -28.23
C ALA A 42 11.81 -12.78 -27.86
N PRO A 43 12.61 -13.21 -26.87
CA PRO A 43 12.45 -14.53 -26.25
C PRO A 43 10.99 -14.77 -25.85
N SER A 44 10.50 -16.01 -25.97
CA SER A 44 9.09 -16.33 -25.72
C SER A 44 8.77 -16.55 -24.24
N ASP A 45 9.79 -16.86 -23.43
CA ASP A 45 9.67 -17.10 -22.00
C ASP A 45 10.95 -16.55 -21.30
N ILE A 46 10.78 -16.09 -20.06
CA ILE A 46 11.86 -15.59 -19.20
C ILE A 46 12.96 -16.63 -18.95
N ASP A 47 12.65 -17.92 -18.99
CA ASP A 47 13.64 -18.99 -18.79
C ASP A 47 14.67 -19.06 -19.93
N ILE A 48 14.28 -18.66 -21.15
CA ILE A 48 15.24 -18.50 -22.26
C ILE A 48 16.20 -17.36 -21.95
N VAL A 49 15.71 -16.26 -21.37
CA VAL A 49 16.54 -15.11 -20.97
C VAL A 49 17.49 -15.49 -19.84
N ARG A 50 17.03 -16.27 -18.86
CA ARG A 50 17.88 -16.81 -17.80
C ARG A 50 18.96 -17.73 -18.37
N LYS A 51 18.64 -18.56 -19.37
CA LYS A 51 19.62 -19.38 -20.09
C LYS A 51 20.64 -18.53 -20.83
N ILE A 52 20.22 -17.44 -21.50
CA ILE A 52 21.14 -16.47 -22.13
C ILE A 52 22.12 -15.91 -21.08
N ALA A 53 21.60 -15.41 -19.96
CA ALA A 53 22.43 -14.81 -18.91
C ALA A 53 23.44 -15.80 -18.32
N ASN A 54 23.02 -17.06 -18.10
CA ASN A 54 23.88 -18.12 -17.58
C ASN A 54 24.93 -18.56 -18.60
N ALA A 55 24.56 -18.72 -19.87
CA ALA A 55 25.48 -19.07 -20.97
C ALA A 55 26.57 -18.01 -21.16
N LEU A 56 26.21 -16.74 -20.97
CA LEU A 56 27.14 -15.61 -21.01
C LEU A 56 27.88 -15.36 -19.70
N GLN A 57 27.67 -16.21 -18.68
CA GLN A 57 28.25 -16.09 -17.34
C GLN A 57 28.15 -14.66 -16.79
N MET A 58 26.99 -14.02 -17.00
CA MET A 58 26.74 -12.65 -16.57
C MET A 58 26.90 -12.50 -15.06
N GLN A 59 27.50 -11.38 -14.64
CA GLN A 59 27.46 -10.98 -13.24
C GLN A 59 26.01 -10.72 -12.81
N ASN A 60 25.74 -10.80 -11.52
CA ASN A 60 24.38 -10.68 -11.00
C ASN A 60 23.71 -9.34 -11.39
N SER A 61 24.45 -8.23 -11.38
CA SER A 61 23.97 -6.93 -11.83
C SER A 61 23.56 -6.93 -13.31
N ASP A 62 24.34 -7.59 -14.17
CA ASP A 62 24.05 -7.64 -15.61
C ASP A 62 22.87 -8.55 -15.91
N LYS A 63 22.73 -9.66 -15.18
CA LYS A 63 21.60 -10.57 -15.25
C LYS A 63 20.31 -9.87 -14.84
N ILE A 64 20.31 -9.15 -13.72
CA ILE A 64 19.16 -8.35 -13.25
C ILE A 64 18.78 -7.34 -14.34
N ARG A 65 19.75 -6.59 -14.86
CA ARG A 65 19.49 -5.59 -15.90
C ARG A 65 18.94 -6.20 -17.18
N LEU A 66 19.48 -7.33 -17.65
CA LEU A 66 18.98 -8.02 -18.84
C LEU A 66 17.52 -8.45 -18.66
N LEU A 67 17.17 -9.00 -17.50
CA LEU A 67 15.82 -9.44 -17.17
C LEU A 67 14.85 -8.25 -17.08
N GLU A 68 15.25 -7.14 -16.46
CA GLU A 68 14.42 -5.93 -16.43
C GLU A 68 14.17 -5.36 -17.83
N GLU A 69 15.19 -5.31 -18.68
CA GLU A 69 15.04 -4.85 -20.06
C GLU A 69 14.14 -5.78 -20.89
N TYR A 70 14.18 -7.08 -20.63
CA TYR A 70 13.24 -8.04 -21.21
C TYR A 70 11.82 -7.80 -20.73
N ASP A 71 11.64 -7.53 -19.43
CA ASP A 71 10.33 -7.24 -18.85
C ASP A 71 9.74 -5.95 -19.42
N ARG A 72 10.53 -4.88 -19.52
CA ARG A 72 10.10 -3.62 -20.14
C ARG A 72 9.69 -3.83 -21.60
N ALA A 73 10.40 -4.71 -22.31
CA ALA A 73 10.11 -5.03 -23.71
C ALA A 73 8.86 -5.90 -23.92
N THR A 74 8.51 -6.75 -22.96
CA THR A 74 7.42 -7.75 -23.11
C THR A 74 6.15 -7.39 -22.35
N LEU A 75 6.27 -6.77 -21.17
CA LEU A 75 5.14 -6.36 -20.33
C LEU A 75 4.85 -4.86 -20.40
N GLY A 76 5.79 -4.10 -20.97
CA GLY A 76 5.71 -2.65 -21.02
C GLY A 76 6.23 -1.98 -19.74
N GLU A 77 6.70 -0.75 -19.91
CA GLU A 77 7.36 0.03 -18.86
C GLU A 77 6.47 0.27 -17.64
N LYS A 78 5.16 0.47 -17.85
CA LYS A 78 4.23 0.71 -16.73
C LYS A 78 4.09 -0.46 -15.79
N THR A 79 4.03 -1.67 -16.32
CA THR A 79 3.84 -2.87 -15.49
C THR A 79 5.09 -3.14 -14.68
N VAL A 80 6.27 -2.98 -15.30
CA VAL A 80 7.57 -3.08 -14.61
C VAL A 80 7.72 -2.00 -13.53
N ASN A 81 7.41 -0.75 -13.84
CA ASN A 81 7.49 0.34 -12.86
C ASN A 81 6.50 0.09 -11.71
N SER A 82 5.26 -0.29 -12.00
CA SER A 82 4.28 -0.61 -10.95
C SER A 82 4.80 -1.73 -10.05
N TYR A 83 5.40 -2.77 -10.63
CA TYR A 83 6.04 -3.84 -9.87
C TYR A 83 7.12 -3.31 -8.92
N GLN A 84 8.04 -2.48 -9.43
CA GLN A 84 9.16 -1.93 -8.65
C GLN A 84 8.69 -1.00 -7.53
N TYR A 85 7.78 -0.06 -7.81
CA TYR A 85 7.30 0.93 -6.85
C TYR A 85 6.35 0.33 -5.81
N VAL A 86 5.45 -0.59 -6.18
CA VAL A 86 4.63 -1.31 -5.20
C VAL A 86 5.52 -2.17 -4.31
N ARG A 87 6.51 -2.91 -4.85
CA ARG A 87 7.45 -3.68 -4.03
C ARG A 87 8.24 -2.80 -3.05
N LYS A 88 8.69 -1.61 -3.50
CA LYS A 88 9.35 -0.62 -2.64
C LYS A 88 8.41 -0.12 -1.52
N LEU A 89 7.17 0.20 -1.86
CA LEU A 89 6.13 0.61 -0.91
C LEU A 89 5.90 -0.50 0.14
N LEU A 90 5.68 -1.74 -0.28
CA LEU A 90 5.50 -2.90 0.61
C LEU A 90 6.70 -3.06 1.57
N GLY A 91 7.92 -2.93 1.05
CA GLY A 91 9.15 -2.98 1.86
C GLY A 91 9.22 -1.86 2.90
N ASN A 92 8.87 -0.63 2.53
CA ASN A 92 8.86 0.51 3.45
C ASN A 92 7.81 0.34 4.56
N LEU A 93 6.67 -0.25 4.24
CA LEU A 93 5.57 -0.44 5.19
C LEU A 93 5.88 -1.45 6.31
N LYS A 94 6.86 -2.34 6.11
CA LYS A 94 7.34 -3.25 7.18
C LYS A 94 7.82 -2.49 8.41
N ASN A 95 8.50 -1.36 8.20
CA ASN A 95 9.20 -0.60 9.25
C ASN A 95 8.33 0.48 9.91
N VAL A 96 7.11 0.73 9.40
CA VAL A 96 6.17 1.71 9.99
C VAL A 96 5.70 1.26 11.40
N THR A 97 6.14 0.09 11.86
CA THR A 97 5.89 -0.53 13.17
C THR A 97 6.79 -0.02 14.28
N GLU A 98 7.93 0.60 13.96
CA GLU A 98 8.84 1.09 14.99
C GLU A 98 8.39 2.48 15.45
N LYS A 99 7.97 2.57 16.72
CA LYS A 99 7.76 3.84 17.41
C LYS A 99 8.96 4.73 17.11
N VAL A 100 8.73 5.84 16.40
CA VAL A 100 9.68 6.96 16.35
C VAL A 100 9.66 7.58 17.75
N CYS A 101 10.39 6.95 18.65
CA CYS A 101 10.46 7.31 20.05
C CYS A 101 11.61 8.30 20.19
N LEU A 102 11.41 9.61 19.93
CA LEU A 102 12.54 10.54 20.06
C LEU A 102 12.22 11.95 20.61
N ASP A 103 12.97 12.18 21.68
CA ASP A 103 13.62 13.37 22.26
C ASP A 103 12.86 14.71 22.33
N VAL A 104 12.31 14.96 23.52
CA VAL A 104 11.69 16.21 23.97
C VAL A 104 12.73 17.34 24.13
N GLY A 105 14.03 17.03 24.11
CA GLY A 105 15.13 17.95 24.45
C GLY A 105 15.36 19.14 23.49
N LYS A 106 14.83 19.11 22.26
CA LYS A 106 15.00 20.21 21.28
C LYS A 106 13.96 21.34 21.41
N TRP A 107 12.98 21.20 22.29
CA TRP A 107 11.74 21.99 22.26
C TRP A 107 11.83 23.42 22.85
N LYS A 108 12.71 23.65 23.84
CA LYS A 108 12.79 24.96 24.52
C LYS A 108 13.26 26.11 23.64
N GLN A 109 13.96 25.83 22.54
CA GLN A 109 14.44 26.86 21.60
C GLN A 109 13.36 27.27 20.58
N ALA A 110 12.42 26.38 20.25
CA ALA A 110 11.34 26.63 19.29
C ALA A 110 10.24 27.53 19.88
N ALA A 111 9.90 27.35 21.16
CA ALA A 111 8.92 28.19 21.86
C ALA A 111 9.36 29.66 22.00
N ALA A 112 10.68 29.93 22.02
CA ALA A 112 11.21 31.29 22.07
C ALA A 112 11.03 32.05 20.74
N LEU A 113 10.96 31.33 19.60
CA LEU A 113 10.72 31.91 18.28
C LEU A 113 9.27 32.40 18.12
N LEU A 114 8.28 31.72 18.69
CA LEU A 114 6.87 32.14 18.58
C LEU A 114 6.50 33.30 19.52
N GLY A 115 7.34 33.62 20.50
CA GLY A 115 7.10 34.67 21.49
C GLY A 115 7.53 36.06 21.05
N THR A 116 8.10 36.23 19.85
CA THR A 116 8.48 37.54 19.32
C THR A 116 7.30 38.18 18.59
N GLU A 117 6.92 39.39 18.97
CA GLU A 117 5.91 40.17 18.25
C GLU A 117 6.41 40.49 16.82
N GLY A 118 5.60 40.16 15.80
CA GLY A 118 5.83 40.53 14.40
C GLY A 118 6.34 39.40 13.50
N ASN A 119 6.67 39.77 12.26
CA ASN A 119 7.10 38.85 11.21
C ASN A 119 8.54 38.37 11.41
N ILE A 120 8.77 37.07 11.18
CA ILE A 120 10.07 36.44 11.35
C ILE A 120 10.54 35.91 10.00
N CYS A 121 11.72 36.38 9.56
CA CYS A 121 12.44 35.78 8.44
C CYS A 121 13.27 34.60 8.92
N LEU A 122 13.19 33.49 8.20
CA LEU A 122 13.92 32.25 8.47
C LEU A 122 14.92 32.04 7.33
N GLU A 123 16.18 31.81 7.66
CA GLU A 123 17.31 31.75 6.72
C GLU A 123 17.96 30.35 6.64
N SER A 124 17.38 29.36 7.31
CA SER A 124 17.86 27.98 7.23
C SER A 124 16.76 26.94 7.37
N ARG A 125 17.04 25.74 6.84
CA ARG A 125 16.18 24.56 7.03
C ARG A 125 15.86 24.30 8.49
N LYS A 126 16.86 24.42 9.37
CA LYS A 126 16.69 24.18 10.81
C LYS A 126 15.71 25.17 11.45
N GLU A 127 15.78 26.44 11.06
CA GLU A 127 14.86 27.47 11.55
C GLU A 127 13.43 27.22 11.08
N ILE A 128 13.25 26.80 9.81
CA ILE A 128 11.95 26.41 9.25
C ILE A 128 11.38 25.20 9.98
N GLU A 129 12.17 24.15 10.18
CA GLU A 129 11.75 22.96 10.92
C GLU A 129 11.37 23.27 12.37
N MET A 130 12.13 24.14 13.04
CA MET A 130 11.82 24.58 14.40
C MET A 130 10.54 25.41 14.47
N CYS A 131 10.34 26.32 13.50
CA CYS A 131 9.14 27.15 13.41
C CYS A 131 7.89 26.30 13.11
N ALA A 132 7.98 25.35 12.17
CA ALA A 132 6.89 24.43 11.86
C ALA A 132 6.50 23.61 13.10
N ALA A 133 7.49 23.07 13.81
CA ALA A 133 7.24 22.31 15.02
C ALA A 133 6.52 23.17 16.06
N ALA A 134 7.02 24.40 16.30
CA ALA A 134 6.44 25.39 17.20
C ALA A 134 4.95 25.65 16.88
N LEU A 135 4.66 25.92 15.61
CA LEU A 135 3.31 26.17 15.10
C LEU A 135 2.38 24.96 15.35
N PHE A 136 2.85 23.74 15.11
CA PHE A 136 2.05 22.53 15.34
C PHE A 136 1.69 22.34 16.83
N GLU A 137 2.63 22.58 17.74
CA GLU A 137 2.34 22.45 19.17
C GLU A 137 1.43 23.57 19.68
N ALA A 138 1.57 24.80 19.17
CA ALA A 138 0.62 25.87 19.45
C ALA A 138 -0.79 25.48 18.97
N ALA A 139 -0.92 24.96 17.75
CA ALA A 139 -2.18 24.45 17.21
C ALA A 139 -2.76 23.31 18.06
N LYS A 140 -1.92 22.40 18.55
CA LYS A 140 -2.33 21.33 19.47
C LYS A 140 -2.86 21.89 20.80
N GLN A 141 -2.12 22.80 21.43
CA GLN A 141 -2.49 23.40 22.72
C GLN A 141 -3.79 24.21 22.63
N GLU A 142 -3.97 24.93 21.53
CA GLU A 142 -5.16 25.74 21.26
C GLU A 142 -6.31 24.94 20.66
N ASN A 143 -6.11 23.64 20.37
CA ASN A 143 -7.04 22.75 19.68
C ASN A 143 -7.57 23.34 18.36
N LYS A 144 -6.65 23.88 17.54
CA LYS A 144 -6.93 24.52 16.24
C LYS A 144 -6.50 23.65 15.08
N GLU A 145 -7.28 23.65 14.01
CA GLU A 145 -6.97 22.91 12.79
C GLU A 145 -5.69 23.43 12.10
N VAL A 146 -5.02 22.52 11.39
CA VAL A 146 -3.82 22.81 10.61
C VAL A 146 -4.07 22.48 9.14
N TYR A 147 -3.65 23.37 8.26
CA TYR A 147 -3.77 23.23 6.81
C TYR A 147 -2.38 23.26 6.17
N LEU A 148 -2.08 22.26 5.35
CA LEU A 148 -0.77 22.05 4.73
C LEU A 148 -0.90 22.10 3.21
N LEU A 149 -0.24 23.06 2.58
CA LEU A 149 0.11 23.00 1.16
C LEU A 149 1.61 22.70 1.09
N VAL A 150 1.98 21.45 1.37
CA VAL A 150 3.36 20.99 1.50
C VAL A 150 3.47 19.60 0.89
N GLN A 151 4.41 19.37 -0.03
CA GLN A 151 4.58 18.03 -0.61
C GLN A 151 5.13 17.03 0.42
N PRO A 152 4.66 15.77 0.46
CA PRO A 152 5.12 14.77 1.44
C PRO A 152 6.62 14.43 1.42
N VAL A 153 7.34 14.81 0.35
CA VAL A 153 8.80 14.67 0.24
C VAL A 153 9.57 15.35 1.38
N TYR A 154 9.01 16.40 2.00
CA TYR A 154 9.55 16.99 3.22
C TYR A 154 9.23 16.12 4.44
N ARG A 155 9.95 15.00 4.55
CA ARG A 155 9.70 13.94 5.53
C ARG A 155 9.70 14.47 6.96
N GLU A 156 10.61 15.39 7.28
CA GLU A 156 10.75 15.98 8.59
C GLU A 156 9.45 16.68 9.05
N ILE A 157 8.71 17.30 8.11
CA ILE A 157 7.41 17.92 8.40
C ILE A 157 6.35 16.85 8.66
N GLN A 158 6.33 15.77 7.87
CA GLN A 158 5.38 14.66 8.05
C GLN A 158 5.60 13.97 9.42
N GLU A 159 6.86 13.70 9.77
CA GLU A 159 7.25 13.13 11.07
C GLU A 159 6.85 14.05 12.23
N GLN A 160 6.98 15.37 12.08
CA GLN A 160 6.52 16.32 13.08
C GLN A 160 4.99 16.30 13.24
N VAL A 161 4.22 16.26 12.15
CA VAL A 161 2.75 16.14 12.19
C VAL A 161 2.35 14.89 12.96
N GLN A 162 2.92 13.73 12.61
CA GLN A 162 2.65 12.47 13.28
C GLN A 162 2.95 12.56 14.79
N ARG A 163 4.13 13.09 15.13
CA ARG A 163 4.61 13.19 16.51
C ARG A 163 3.79 14.14 17.37
N VAL A 164 3.54 15.35 16.88
CA VAL A 164 2.87 16.39 17.64
C VAL A 164 1.40 16.02 17.84
N PHE A 165 0.71 15.60 16.79
CA PHE A 165 -0.73 15.36 16.85
C PHE A 165 -1.13 13.96 17.31
N GLN A 166 -0.19 13.08 17.66
CA GLN A 166 -0.50 11.75 18.22
C GLN A 166 -1.45 11.86 19.41
N GLY A 167 -2.58 11.14 19.34
CA GLY A 167 -3.66 11.12 20.34
C GLY A 167 -4.48 12.41 20.41
N SER A 168 -4.29 13.33 19.46
CA SER A 168 -5.00 14.62 19.41
C SER A 168 -6.27 14.54 18.56
N SER A 169 -7.27 15.34 18.92
CA SER A 169 -8.47 15.59 18.10
C SER A 169 -8.28 16.68 17.03
N VAL A 170 -7.14 17.36 17.03
CA VAL A 170 -6.85 18.41 16.04
C VAL A 170 -6.79 17.82 14.63
N LYS A 171 -7.60 18.38 13.73
CA LYS A 171 -7.58 18.04 12.31
C LYS A 171 -6.35 18.63 11.64
N VAL A 172 -5.63 17.79 10.90
CA VAL A 172 -4.59 18.19 9.95
C VAL A 172 -5.05 17.83 8.54
N GLU A 173 -5.26 18.84 7.69
CA GLU A 173 -5.61 18.66 6.28
C GLU A 173 -4.41 19.00 5.40
N GLN A 174 -4.09 18.17 4.41
CA GLN A 174 -2.98 18.39 3.49
C GLN A 174 -3.43 18.30 2.04
N ILE A 175 -3.11 19.31 1.24
CA ILE A 175 -3.26 19.30 -0.21
C ILE A 175 -1.94 18.88 -0.86
N ILE A 176 -2.01 17.87 -1.72
CA ILE A 176 -0.86 17.22 -2.35
C ILE A 176 -1.01 17.30 -3.88
N CYS A 177 0.05 17.74 -4.56
CA CYS A 177 0.14 17.63 -6.00
C CYS A 177 0.63 16.23 -6.37
N LEU A 178 -0.17 15.47 -7.12
CA LEU A 178 0.25 14.23 -7.76
C LEU A 178 0.65 14.52 -9.20
N ASP A 179 1.63 13.76 -9.70
CA ASP A 179 2.12 13.97 -11.05
C ASP A 179 1.09 13.47 -12.07
N GLN A 180 0.72 14.36 -12.99
CA GLN A 180 -0.19 14.06 -14.11
C GLN A 180 0.50 13.30 -15.24
N ASP A 181 1.83 13.34 -15.32
CA ASP A 181 2.58 12.63 -16.35
C ASP A 181 2.37 11.13 -16.19
N PHE A 182 1.73 10.58 -17.20
CA PHE A 182 1.42 9.17 -17.30
C PHE A 182 2.64 8.26 -17.11
N TRP A 183 3.83 8.73 -17.48
CA TRP A 183 5.10 8.00 -17.33
C TRP A 183 5.72 8.12 -15.94
N LYS A 184 5.36 9.15 -15.17
CA LYS A 184 5.79 9.37 -13.78
C LYS A 184 4.72 9.03 -12.76
N SER A 185 3.52 8.62 -13.19
CA SER A 185 2.41 8.25 -12.30
C SER A 185 2.79 7.21 -11.23
N HIS A 186 3.82 6.38 -11.47
CA HIS A 186 4.35 5.45 -10.46
C HIS A 186 5.04 6.16 -9.28
N GLU A 187 5.58 7.37 -9.47
CA GLU A 187 6.14 8.20 -8.40
C GLU A 187 5.05 8.65 -7.40
N ASN A 188 3.77 8.64 -7.80
CA ASN A 188 2.65 8.87 -6.87
C ASN A 188 2.56 7.77 -5.79
N LEU A 189 3.11 6.57 -6.03
CA LEU A 189 3.24 5.53 -5.01
C LEU A 189 4.30 5.87 -3.95
N ASP A 190 5.35 6.63 -4.32
CA ASP A 190 6.31 7.14 -3.34
C ASP A 190 5.64 8.20 -2.45
N VAL A 191 4.81 9.06 -3.04
CA VAL A 191 3.98 10.01 -2.28
C VAL A 191 3.04 9.28 -1.32
N LEU A 192 2.34 8.25 -1.79
CA LEU A 192 1.50 7.40 -0.93
C LEU A 192 2.31 6.80 0.22
N GLY A 193 3.51 6.28 -0.04
CA GLY A 193 4.37 5.70 0.99
C GLY A 193 4.79 6.68 2.09
N LEU A 194 4.83 7.98 1.80
CA LEU A 194 5.15 9.04 2.77
C LEU A 194 3.91 9.48 3.58
N VAL A 195 2.72 9.35 2.99
CA VAL A 195 1.45 9.84 3.54
C VAL A 195 0.70 8.75 4.31
N LEU A 196 0.82 7.49 3.88
CA LEU A 196 0.12 6.36 4.48
C LEU A 196 0.45 6.14 5.97
N PRO A 197 1.70 6.37 6.46
CA PRO A 197 2.00 6.35 7.89
C PRO A 197 1.15 7.31 8.73
N LEU A 198 0.83 8.50 8.19
CA LEU A 198 -0.06 9.47 8.84
C LEU A 198 -1.50 8.94 8.88
N GLY A 199 -1.96 8.30 7.80
CA GLY A 199 -3.24 7.62 7.75
C GLY A 199 -3.38 6.49 8.79
N PHE A 200 -2.28 5.83 9.15
CA PHE A 200 -2.27 4.79 10.18
C PHE A 200 -2.03 5.31 11.61
N ALA A 201 -1.59 6.54 11.78
CA ALA A 201 -1.31 7.11 13.10
C ALA A 201 -2.61 7.46 13.84
N ASP A 202 -2.57 7.58 15.18
CA ASP A 202 -3.73 8.04 15.96
C ASP A 202 -3.81 9.57 15.91
N ILE A 203 -4.08 10.08 14.71
CA ILE A 203 -4.24 11.50 14.39
C ILE A 203 -5.48 11.68 13.51
N VAL A 204 -6.11 12.85 13.57
CA VAL A 204 -7.19 13.24 12.65
C VAL A 204 -6.57 13.86 11.40
N TYR A 205 -6.27 13.04 10.39
CA TYR A 205 -5.57 13.48 9.18
C TYR A 205 -6.39 13.25 7.90
N GLU A 206 -6.46 14.27 7.05
CA GLU A 206 -7.11 14.22 5.74
C GLU A 206 -6.11 14.62 4.64
N ALA A 207 -5.77 13.69 3.75
CA ALA A 207 -5.03 14.00 2.53
C ALA A 207 -5.98 14.24 1.36
N ARG A 208 -5.78 15.37 0.69
CA ARG A 208 -6.45 15.76 -0.55
C ARG A 208 -5.42 15.89 -1.65
N TYR A 209 -5.84 15.69 -2.89
CA TYR A 209 -4.95 15.74 -4.04
C TYR A 209 -5.55 16.43 -5.25
N TYR A 210 -4.65 16.89 -6.12
CA TYR A 210 -4.94 17.30 -7.49
C TYR A 210 -3.81 16.83 -8.41
N TYR A 211 -4.04 16.86 -9.72
CA TYR A 211 -3.06 16.48 -10.72
C TYR A 211 -2.47 17.70 -11.40
N ASP A 212 -1.14 17.78 -11.44
CA ASP A 212 -0.39 18.71 -12.28
C ASP A 212 1.06 18.23 -12.42
N ALA A 213 1.90 18.92 -13.19
CA ALA A 213 3.33 18.73 -13.16
C ALA A 213 3.89 19.30 -11.85
N ILE A 214 4.38 18.44 -10.95
CA ILE A 214 4.93 18.83 -9.65
C ILE A 214 6.04 19.89 -9.83
N SER A 215 6.87 19.74 -10.86
CA SER A 215 7.94 20.68 -11.19
C SER A 215 7.44 22.09 -11.56
N SER A 216 6.18 22.28 -11.94
CA SER A 216 5.61 23.61 -12.24
C SER A 216 5.32 24.41 -10.97
N HIS A 217 5.11 23.73 -9.84
CA HIS A 217 4.75 24.35 -8.55
C HIS A 217 5.90 24.38 -7.55
N PHE A 218 6.81 23.40 -7.61
CA PHE A 218 7.89 23.22 -6.64
C PHE A 218 9.26 23.31 -7.33
N ASN A 219 9.69 24.54 -7.64
CA ASN A 219 10.97 24.82 -8.31
C ASN A 219 11.56 26.18 -7.88
N GLU A 220 12.74 26.54 -8.41
CA GLU A 220 13.49 27.78 -8.08
C GLU A 220 12.77 29.07 -8.44
N MET A 221 11.87 29.03 -9.41
CA MET A 221 11.08 30.19 -9.87
C MET A 221 9.85 30.42 -9.00
N CYS A 222 9.42 29.44 -8.21
CA CYS A 222 8.31 29.56 -7.26
C CYS A 222 8.87 30.02 -5.91
N TRP A 223 8.45 31.21 -5.47
CA TRP A 223 9.12 31.87 -4.33
C TRP A 223 8.92 31.15 -3.00
N MET A 224 7.67 30.84 -2.63
CA MET A 224 7.32 30.19 -1.37
C MET A 224 6.15 29.22 -1.58
N PRO A 225 6.36 28.12 -2.33
CA PRO A 225 5.27 27.23 -2.71
C PRO A 225 4.78 26.34 -1.57
N ASN A 226 5.51 26.29 -0.45
CA ASN A 226 5.11 25.52 0.72
C ASN A 226 4.47 26.42 1.77
N VAL A 227 3.29 26.02 2.26
CA VAL A 227 2.49 26.80 3.21
C VAL A 227 1.99 25.89 4.34
N ILE A 228 2.19 26.33 5.58
CA ILE A 228 1.61 25.74 6.79
C ILE A 228 0.75 26.82 7.44
N LEU A 229 -0.55 26.56 7.62
CA LEU A 229 -1.51 27.51 8.16
C LEU A 229 -2.23 26.95 9.39
N THR A 230 -2.51 27.83 10.35
CA THR A 230 -3.48 27.62 11.44
C THR A 230 -4.51 28.75 11.40
N GLU A 231 -5.39 28.86 12.40
CA GLU A 231 -6.33 29.97 12.46
C GLU A 231 -5.67 31.34 12.66
N SER A 232 -4.49 31.38 13.28
CA SER A 232 -3.84 32.61 13.74
C SER A 232 -2.35 32.70 13.42
N GLN A 233 -1.79 31.74 12.66
CA GLN A 233 -0.38 31.71 12.31
C GLN A 233 -0.19 31.12 10.91
N ALA A 234 0.86 31.58 10.22
CA ALA A 234 1.25 31.04 8.93
C ALA A 234 2.78 30.95 8.81
N LEU A 235 3.25 29.87 8.19
CA LEU A 235 4.64 29.67 7.81
C LEU A 235 4.71 29.34 6.32
N LEU A 236 5.43 30.18 5.59
CA LEU A 236 5.73 30.00 4.17
C LEU A 236 7.21 29.68 4.00
N PHE A 237 7.56 28.77 3.09
CA PHE A 237 8.95 28.46 2.79
C PHE A 237 9.19 28.02 1.34
N ASP A 238 10.42 28.23 0.88
CA ASP A 238 10.84 27.89 -0.48
C ASP A 238 10.91 26.36 -0.68
N TYR A 239 11.03 25.93 -1.94
CA TYR A 239 11.03 24.51 -2.27
C TYR A 239 12.29 23.76 -1.77
N LYS A 240 13.37 24.45 -1.39
CA LYS A 240 14.60 23.86 -0.84
C LYS A 240 14.65 23.88 0.70
N MET A 241 13.68 24.54 1.34
CA MET A 241 13.70 24.90 2.76
C MET A 241 14.93 25.72 3.14
N LEU A 242 15.33 26.68 2.31
CA LEU A 242 16.46 27.58 2.64
C LEU A 242 15.98 28.91 3.19
N ARG A 243 14.79 29.35 2.78
CA ARG A 243 14.21 30.62 3.21
C ARG A 243 12.75 30.41 3.56
N GLY A 244 12.30 31.11 4.60
CA GLY A 244 10.91 31.12 4.99
C GLY A 244 10.50 32.42 5.67
N VAL A 245 9.21 32.63 5.77
CA VAL A 245 8.61 33.76 6.48
C VAL A 245 7.49 33.24 7.34
N PHE A 246 7.54 33.61 8.62
CA PHE A 246 6.49 33.37 9.59
C PHE A 246 5.80 34.69 9.94
N PHE A 247 4.47 34.65 10.05
CA PHE A 247 3.67 35.82 10.35
C PHE A 247 2.37 35.45 11.09
N GLN A 248 1.80 36.44 11.77
CA GLN A 248 0.66 36.27 12.70
C GLN A 248 -0.44 37.33 12.52
N GLU A 249 -0.31 38.23 11.54
CA GLU A 249 -1.28 39.29 11.31
C GLU A 249 -2.58 38.74 10.71
N GLU A 250 -3.68 38.96 11.41
CA GLU A 250 -5.01 38.42 11.09
C GLU A 250 -5.46 38.75 9.66
N ASN A 251 -5.23 39.98 9.20
CA ASN A 251 -5.57 40.40 7.85
C ASN A 251 -4.79 39.61 6.78
N ILE A 252 -3.53 39.27 7.02
CA ILE A 252 -2.71 38.47 6.08
C ILE A 252 -3.17 37.01 6.14
N ILE A 253 -3.33 36.44 7.32
CA ILE A 253 -3.77 35.04 7.50
C ILE A 253 -5.13 34.81 6.84
N SER A 254 -6.06 35.76 6.96
CA SER A 254 -7.39 35.66 6.34
C SER A 254 -7.33 35.47 4.82
N VAL A 255 -6.36 36.12 4.14
CA VAL A 255 -6.14 35.98 2.70
C VAL A 255 -5.66 34.57 2.35
N PHE A 256 -4.67 34.05 3.07
CA PHE A 256 -4.14 32.70 2.84
C PHE A 256 -5.17 31.61 3.15
N ARG A 257 -5.97 31.77 4.21
CA ARG A 257 -7.07 30.84 4.53
C ARG A 257 -8.13 30.83 3.43
N LYS A 258 -8.50 32.00 2.90
CA LYS A 258 -9.43 32.10 1.77
C LYS A 258 -8.87 31.38 0.54
N GLN A 259 -7.62 31.64 0.19
CA GLN A 259 -6.95 30.99 -0.95
C GLN A 259 -6.88 29.47 -0.78
N TYR A 260 -6.52 28.99 0.42
CA TYR A 260 -6.48 27.55 0.71
C TYR A 260 -7.88 26.93 0.58
N GLY A 261 -8.92 27.61 1.05
CA GLY A 261 -10.31 27.19 0.87
C GLY A 261 -10.72 27.05 -0.60
N GLU A 262 -10.38 28.03 -1.43
CA GLU A 262 -10.63 27.99 -2.89
C GLU A 262 -9.87 26.85 -3.57
N MET A 263 -8.62 26.59 -3.17
CA MET A 263 -7.84 25.44 -3.66
C MET A 263 -8.49 24.11 -3.23
N ARG A 264 -8.91 24.01 -1.97
CA ARG A 264 -9.55 22.81 -1.41
C ARG A 264 -10.77 22.39 -2.20
N GLU A 265 -11.59 23.34 -2.69
CA GLU A 265 -12.76 23.07 -3.54
C GLU A 265 -12.40 22.40 -4.88
N GLN A 266 -11.17 22.58 -5.36
CA GLN A 266 -10.67 22.01 -6.62
C GLN A 266 -9.89 20.70 -6.44
N THR A 267 -9.84 20.16 -5.21
CA THR A 267 -9.10 18.94 -4.87
C THR A 267 -10.04 17.78 -4.55
N GLN A 268 -9.56 16.56 -4.74
CA GLN A 268 -10.26 15.33 -4.38
C GLN A 268 -9.66 14.71 -3.12
N ARG A 269 -10.43 13.89 -2.39
CA ARG A 269 -9.87 13.15 -1.24
C ARG A 269 -8.96 12.04 -1.75
N MET A 270 -7.72 11.98 -1.26
CA MET A 270 -6.76 10.94 -1.63
C MET A 270 -7.03 9.66 -0.85
N MET A 271 -7.35 9.80 0.43
CA MET A 271 -7.64 8.67 1.30
C MET A 271 -8.65 9.01 2.39
N VAL A 272 -9.28 7.96 2.90
CA VAL A 272 -10.23 8.01 4.01
C VAL A 272 -9.72 7.09 5.10
N LYS A 273 -9.50 7.68 6.28
CA LYS A 273 -9.22 6.93 7.48
C LYS A 273 -10.52 6.47 8.10
N LEU A 274 -10.60 5.18 8.42
CA LEU A 274 -11.70 4.57 9.14
C LEU A 274 -11.16 4.22 10.53
N ASP A 275 -11.58 5.03 11.50
CA ASP A 275 -11.04 5.00 12.86
C ASP A 275 -11.94 4.25 13.82
N GLY A 276 -11.31 3.35 14.59
CA GLY A 276 -12.00 2.58 15.61
C GLY A 276 -12.68 1.32 15.08
N VAL A 277 -13.07 0.47 16.03
CA VAL A 277 -13.71 -0.83 15.76
C VAL A 277 -14.99 -0.63 14.94
N ASP A 278 -15.87 0.29 15.30
CA ASP A 278 -17.18 0.44 14.64
C ASP A 278 -17.07 0.82 13.15
N GLU A 279 -16.21 1.77 12.79
CA GLU A 279 -16.02 2.17 11.38
C GLU A 279 -15.32 1.07 10.58
N ALA A 280 -14.36 0.38 11.19
CA ALA A 280 -13.73 -0.78 10.57
C ALA A 280 -14.73 -1.90 10.32
N LEU A 281 -15.63 -2.16 11.27
CA LEU A 281 -16.67 -3.18 11.15
C LEU A 281 -17.71 -2.84 10.09
N LYS A 282 -18.20 -1.59 10.05
CA LYS A 282 -19.09 -1.13 8.97
C LYS A 282 -18.47 -1.37 7.60
N PHE A 283 -17.19 -1.08 7.47
CA PHE A 283 -16.47 -1.31 6.22
C PHE A 283 -16.37 -2.78 5.83
N TYR A 284 -16.11 -3.70 6.77
CA TYR A 284 -16.16 -5.13 6.48
C TYR A 284 -17.55 -5.55 5.99
N VAL A 285 -18.60 -5.11 6.69
CA VAL A 285 -19.98 -5.40 6.30
C VAL A 285 -20.26 -4.85 4.91
N GLU A 286 -19.87 -3.62 4.59
CA GLU A 286 -20.05 -3.03 3.25
C GLU A 286 -19.31 -3.81 2.15
N ILE A 287 -18.08 -4.28 2.41
CA ILE A 287 -17.35 -5.12 1.46
C ILE A 287 -18.04 -6.46 1.27
N GLU A 288 -18.41 -7.12 2.37
CA GLU A 288 -19.07 -8.42 2.32
C GLU A 288 -20.41 -8.32 1.60
N GLU A 289 -21.25 -7.34 1.93
CA GLU A 289 -22.52 -7.10 1.24
C GLU A 289 -22.35 -6.98 -0.28
N LYS A 290 -21.27 -6.36 -0.74
CA LYS A 290 -20.96 -6.26 -2.17
C LYS A 290 -20.43 -7.55 -2.76
N VAL A 291 -19.58 -8.29 -2.04
CA VAL A 291 -19.07 -9.59 -2.50
C VAL A 291 -20.20 -10.60 -2.65
N PHE A 292 -21.18 -10.55 -1.74
CA PHE A 292 -22.32 -11.45 -1.68
C PHE A 292 -23.58 -10.88 -2.35
N ASP A 293 -23.47 -9.79 -3.12
CA ASP A 293 -24.60 -9.21 -3.86
C ASP A 293 -25.10 -10.19 -4.94
N GLU A 294 -26.40 -10.49 -4.92
CA GLU A 294 -27.02 -11.47 -5.82
C GLU A 294 -27.06 -11.00 -7.28
N GLU A 295 -27.18 -9.69 -7.51
CA GLU A 295 -27.34 -9.10 -8.84
C GLU A 295 -25.98 -8.80 -9.48
N ASN A 296 -25.09 -8.15 -8.74
CA ASN A 296 -23.81 -7.64 -9.19
C ASN A 296 -22.70 -7.82 -8.13
N PRO A 297 -22.18 -9.05 -7.95
CA PRO A 297 -21.16 -9.34 -6.96
C PRO A 297 -19.83 -8.65 -7.30
N MET A 298 -19.20 -8.08 -6.29
CA MET A 298 -17.86 -7.50 -6.40
C MET A 298 -16.80 -8.61 -6.42
N MET A 299 -15.95 -8.58 -7.44
CA MET A 299 -14.71 -9.36 -7.47
C MET A 299 -13.73 -8.80 -6.44
N LEU A 300 -13.41 -9.61 -5.43
CA LEU A 300 -12.48 -9.22 -4.37
C LEU A 300 -11.18 -10.00 -4.49
N GLU A 301 -10.09 -9.27 -4.70
CA GLU A 301 -8.74 -9.81 -4.61
C GLU A 301 -8.06 -9.31 -3.34
N THR A 302 -7.41 -10.22 -2.63
CA THR A 302 -6.67 -9.92 -1.40
C THR A 302 -5.22 -10.27 -1.56
N LEU A 303 -4.35 -9.40 -1.08
CA LEU A 303 -2.91 -9.63 -1.00
C LEU A 303 -2.50 -9.46 0.46
N GLY A 304 -1.91 -10.49 1.06
CA GLY A 304 -1.58 -10.51 2.47
C GLY A 304 -0.45 -11.47 2.80
N PHE A 305 0.08 -11.38 4.01
CA PHE A 305 1.03 -12.37 4.50
C PHE A 305 0.32 -13.70 4.80
N GLN A 306 -0.84 -13.64 5.47
CA GLN A 306 -1.75 -14.77 5.66
C GLN A 306 -2.80 -14.82 4.53
N PRO A 307 -3.40 -15.99 4.26
CA PRO A 307 -4.56 -16.06 3.39
C PRO A 307 -5.73 -15.27 3.99
N CYS A 308 -6.58 -14.72 3.11
CA CYS A 308 -7.86 -14.16 3.51
C CYS A 308 -8.75 -15.29 4.03
N VAL A 309 -9.27 -15.14 5.25
CA VAL A 309 -10.11 -16.14 5.92
C VAL A 309 -11.50 -15.59 6.26
N GLY A 310 -11.83 -14.35 5.87
CA GLY A 310 -13.12 -13.71 6.17
C GLY A 310 -14.32 -14.61 5.86
N SER A 311 -14.41 -15.12 4.63
CA SER A 311 -15.49 -16.02 4.17
C SER A 311 -15.42 -17.45 4.77
N CYS A 312 -14.36 -17.79 5.50
CA CYS A 312 -14.18 -19.08 6.16
C CYS A 312 -14.53 -19.04 7.65
N ILE A 313 -14.70 -17.85 8.23
CA ILE A 313 -15.10 -17.66 9.62
C ILE A 313 -16.62 -17.53 9.70
N CYS A 314 -17.25 -18.14 10.71
CA CYS A 314 -18.70 -18.05 10.90
C CYS A 314 -19.08 -17.62 12.31
N SER A 315 -20.37 -17.36 12.49
CA SER A 315 -21.02 -16.96 13.74
C SER A 315 -20.42 -17.58 15.01
N ASN A 316 -20.30 -18.91 15.08
CA ASN A 316 -19.78 -19.60 16.26
C ASN A 316 -18.31 -19.25 16.60
N ILE A 317 -17.46 -18.95 15.61
CA ILE A 317 -16.08 -18.52 15.86
C ILE A 317 -16.11 -17.09 16.41
N TYR A 318 -16.94 -16.21 15.86
CA TYR A 318 -17.10 -14.86 16.39
C TYR A 318 -17.64 -14.87 17.83
N GLU A 319 -18.70 -15.62 18.09
CA GLU A 319 -19.30 -15.76 19.42
C GLU A 319 -18.29 -16.20 20.47
N GLU A 320 -17.51 -17.25 20.15
CA GLU A 320 -16.54 -17.86 21.06
C GLU A 320 -15.24 -17.07 21.18
N CYS A 321 -14.76 -16.42 20.11
CA CYS A 321 -13.40 -15.86 20.06
C CYS A 321 -13.35 -14.34 20.17
N VAL A 322 -14.42 -13.61 19.83
CA VAL A 322 -14.43 -12.15 19.91
C VAL A 322 -14.68 -11.69 21.35
N TYR A 323 -13.83 -10.78 21.84
CA TYR A 323 -13.98 -10.20 23.17
C TYR A 323 -15.27 -9.35 23.26
N PRO A 324 -15.86 -9.16 24.45
CA PRO A 324 -17.01 -8.28 24.61
C PRO A 324 -16.68 -6.82 24.23
N PHE A 325 -17.51 -6.21 23.39
CA PHE A 325 -17.47 -4.77 23.07
C PHE A 325 -18.89 -4.24 22.80
N PRO A 326 -19.14 -2.92 22.94
CA PRO A 326 -20.43 -2.33 22.59
C PRO A 326 -20.79 -2.61 21.12
N GLY A 327 -21.93 -3.24 20.86
CA GLY A 327 -22.32 -3.63 19.49
C GLY A 327 -21.84 -5.02 19.04
N LYS A 328 -21.21 -5.82 19.91
CA LYS A 328 -20.81 -7.21 19.61
C LYS A 328 -21.94 -8.04 18.99
N ASP A 329 -23.15 -8.00 19.57
CA ASP A 329 -24.27 -8.81 19.07
C ASP A 329 -24.73 -8.35 17.68
N ALA A 330 -24.74 -7.04 17.42
CA ALA A 330 -25.06 -6.50 16.10
C ALA A 330 -23.97 -6.87 15.07
N PHE A 331 -22.70 -6.83 15.46
CA PHE A 331 -21.59 -7.30 14.65
C PHE A 331 -21.72 -8.80 14.34
N ILE A 332 -21.91 -9.63 15.36
CA ILE A 332 -22.10 -11.07 15.16
C ILE A 332 -23.30 -11.31 14.27
N GLN A 333 -24.44 -10.63 14.47
CA GLN A 333 -25.61 -10.78 13.60
C GLN A 333 -25.34 -10.34 12.16
N ALA A 334 -24.55 -9.29 11.93
CA ALA A 334 -24.18 -8.86 10.60
C ALA A 334 -23.30 -9.91 9.90
N MET A 335 -22.31 -10.46 10.61
CA MET A 335 -21.40 -11.48 10.07
C MET A 335 -22.03 -12.88 9.98
N ALA A 336 -22.91 -13.23 10.92
CA ALA A 336 -23.65 -14.49 11.01
C ALA A 336 -24.92 -14.51 10.15
N GLY A 337 -25.31 -13.34 9.64
CA GLY A 337 -26.52 -13.17 8.85
C GLY A 337 -26.36 -13.73 7.44
N ASP A 338 -27.34 -13.42 6.60
CA ASP A 338 -27.46 -13.93 5.24
C ASP A 338 -26.31 -13.53 4.27
N ARG A 339 -25.29 -12.79 4.74
CA ARG A 339 -24.46 -11.91 3.89
C ARG A 339 -22.96 -11.82 4.21
N GLY A 340 -22.37 -12.64 5.09
CA GLY A 340 -20.97 -12.39 5.50
C GLY A 340 -20.09 -13.62 5.75
N ASP A 341 -20.67 -14.71 6.27
CA ASP A 341 -19.90 -15.89 6.63
C ASP A 341 -20.01 -17.04 5.61
N TRP A 342 -19.35 -18.16 5.95
CA TRP A 342 -19.44 -19.43 5.25
C TRP A 342 -20.89 -19.82 4.88
N GLU A 343 -21.88 -19.50 5.71
CA GLU A 343 -23.29 -19.82 5.46
C GLU A 343 -23.91 -18.86 4.44
N GLY A 344 -23.56 -17.57 4.48
CA GLY A 344 -23.89 -16.59 3.45
C GLY A 344 -23.36 -16.97 2.07
N LEU A 345 -22.06 -17.30 1.97
CA LEU A 345 -21.42 -17.77 0.74
C LEU A 345 -22.17 -18.98 0.15
N LYS A 346 -22.38 -20.01 0.97
CA LYS A 346 -23.04 -21.24 0.55
C LYS A 346 -24.45 -20.96 0.02
N ARG A 347 -25.21 -20.11 0.69
CA ARG A 347 -26.56 -19.74 0.28
C ARG A 347 -26.58 -19.01 -1.05
N VAL A 348 -25.73 -17.99 -1.23
CA VAL A 348 -25.67 -17.24 -2.50
C VAL A 348 -25.33 -18.19 -3.64
N CYS A 349 -24.36 -19.08 -3.47
CA CYS A 349 -24.02 -20.09 -4.47
C CYS A 349 -25.18 -21.06 -4.76
N GLU A 350 -25.88 -21.54 -3.73
CA GLU A 350 -27.04 -22.45 -3.88
C GLU A 350 -28.25 -21.78 -4.56
N GLN A 351 -28.53 -20.51 -4.26
CA GLN A 351 -29.69 -19.78 -4.77
C GLN A 351 -29.48 -19.20 -6.17
N THR A 352 -28.28 -18.67 -6.43
CA THR A 352 -27.97 -18.03 -7.72
C THR A 352 -27.39 -19.00 -8.74
N GLY A 353 -26.85 -20.15 -8.28
CA GLY A 353 -26.10 -21.09 -9.12
C GLY A 353 -24.78 -20.49 -9.66
N ARG A 354 -24.31 -19.39 -9.07
CA ARG A 354 -23.10 -18.66 -9.49
C ARG A 354 -21.94 -18.97 -8.56
N GLU A 355 -20.75 -19.08 -9.16
CA GLU A 355 -19.48 -19.06 -8.45
C GLU A 355 -19.19 -17.62 -8.02
N ILE A 356 -19.11 -17.36 -6.71
CA ILE A 356 -18.50 -16.13 -6.22
C ILE A 356 -17.00 -16.30 -6.44
N GLN A 357 -16.31 -15.31 -7.03
CA GLN A 357 -14.88 -15.42 -7.27
C GLN A 357 -14.13 -14.43 -6.40
N THR A 358 -13.78 -14.87 -5.19
CA THR A 358 -12.74 -14.19 -4.39
C THR A 358 -11.39 -14.80 -4.70
N THR A 359 -10.34 -13.97 -4.70
CA THR A 359 -8.95 -14.46 -4.85
C THR A 359 -8.11 -14.01 -3.67
N SER A 360 -7.32 -14.93 -3.11
CA SER A 360 -6.38 -14.63 -2.05
C SER A 360 -4.95 -15.00 -2.43
N TYR A 361 -4.09 -13.99 -2.45
CA TYR A 361 -2.64 -14.09 -2.67
C TYR A 361 -1.92 -13.99 -1.32
N PHE A 362 -1.20 -15.04 -0.94
CA PHE A 362 -0.58 -15.13 0.39
C PHE A 362 0.73 -15.90 0.42
N GLN A 363 1.47 -15.81 1.54
CA GLN A 363 2.70 -16.56 1.76
C GLN A 363 2.41 -17.80 2.60
N MET A 364 3.05 -18.93 2.26
CA MET A 364 2.83 -20.19 2.98
C MET A 364 3.24 -20.10 4.45
N GLU A 365 4.25 -19.29 4.74
CA GLU A 365 4.70 -18.94 6.08
C GLU A 365 3.58 -18.27 6.91
N GLY A 366 2.72 -17.47 6.28
CA GLY A 366 1.59 -16.85 6.97
C GLY A 366 0.51 -17.86 7.34
N LEU A 367 0.19 -18.80 6.44
CA LEU A 367 -0.73 -19.90 6.78
C LEU A 367 -0.16 -20.77 7.91
N ARG A 368 1.15 -21.04 7.89
CA ARG A 368 1.85 -21.73 8.99
C ARG A 368 1.72 -20.97 10.31
N GLU A 369 1.97 -19.66 10.30
CA GLU A 369 1.81 -18.82 11.49
C GLU A 369 0.37 -18.88 12.02
N PHE A 370 -0.64 -18.81 11.15
CA PHE A 370 -2.04 -18.95 11.55
C PHE A 370 -2.30 -20.29 12.25
N MET A 371 -1.84 -21.39 11.68
CA MET A 371 -2.05 -22.72 12.27
C MET A 371 -1.31 -22.91 13.60
N GLU A 372 -0.11 -22.34 13.75
CA GLU A 372 0.70 -22.43 14.98
C GLU A 372 0.16 -21.53 16.10
N THR A 373 -0.23 -20.29 15.77
CA THR A 373 -0.57 -19.27 16.77
C THR A 373 -2.08 -19.12 16.99
N GLY A 374 -2.90 -19.38 15.97
CA GLY A 374 -4.34 -19.07 15.96
C GLY A 374 -4.66 -17.60 15.73
N ILE A 375 -3.65 -16.78 15.41
CA ILE A 375 -3.80 -15.36 15.13
C ILE A 375 -4.24 -15.20 13.68
N VAL A 376 -5.47 -14.71 13.49
CA VAL A 376 -5.99 -14.16 12.24
C VAL A 376 -5.58 -12.68 12.15
N ARG A 377 -4.65 -12.39 11.25
CA ARG A 377 -4.07 -11.04 11.12
C ARG A 377 -4.96 -10.04 10.40
N GLU A 378 -6.06 -10.46 9.81
CA GLU A 378 -7.08 -9.56 9.27
C GLU A 378 -7.85 -8.86 10.39
N PHE A 379 -7.96 -9.48 11.58
CA PHE A 379 -8.62 -8.87 12.72
C PHE A 379 -7.59 -8.35 13.74
N PRO A 380 -7.88 -7.25 14.45
CA PRO A 380 -7.01 -6.77 15.52
C PRO A 380 -6.90 -7.73 16.67
N ALA A 381 -5.68 -7.82 17.19
CA ALA A 381 -5.37 -8.63 18.36
C ALA A 381 -6.22 -8.24 19.60
N GLY A 382 -6.72 -6.99 19.67
CA GLY A 382 -7.62 -6.54 20.73
C GLY A 382 -9.08 -6.97 20.55
N LEU A 383 -9.49 -7.40 19.35
CA LEU A 383 -10.88 -7.78 19.05
C LEU A 383 -11.18 -9.24 19.40
N TYR A 384 -10.19 -10.14 19.27
CA TYR A 384 -10.41 -11.57 19.44
C TYR A 384 -9.23 -12.25 20.16
N ARG A 385 -9.53 -13.36 20.84
CA ARG A 385 -8.51 -14.28 21.33
C ARG A 385 -8.06 -15.23 20.22
N PRO A 386 -6.78 -15.65 20.18
CA PRO A 386 -6.31 -16.61 19.19
C PRO A 386 -7.21 -17.84 19.10
N LEU A 387 -7.54 -18.25 17.86
CA LEU A 387 -8.46 -19.34 17.60
C LEU A 387 -7.93 -20.64 18.21
N PRO A 388 -8.76 -21.47 18.86
CA PRO A 388 -8.38 -22.82 19.26
C PRO A 388 -8.03 -23.69 18.05
N MET A 389 -7.18 -24.71 18.22
CA MET A 389 -6.75 -25.60 17.13
C MET A 389 -7.94 -26.19 16.35
N GLU A 390 -9.01 -26.60 17.03
CA GLU A 390 -10.23 -27.11 16.39
C GLU A 390 -10.85 -26.11 15.41
N LYS A 391 -10.89 -24.82 15.77
CA LYS A 391 -11.41 -23.77 14.89
C LYS A 391 -10.43 -23.44 13.75
N ARG A 392 -9.12 -23.53 13.97
CA ARG A 392 -8.10 -23.37 12.91
C ARG A 392 -8.27 -24.43 11.84
N LYS A 393 -8.42 -25.70 12.25
CA LYS A 393 -8.69 -26.82 11.34
C LYS A 393 -10.00 -26.64 10.58
N LEU A 394 -11.05 -26.15 11.24
CA LEU A 394 -12.32 -25.84 10.60
C LEU A 394 -12.17 -24.76 9.51
N VAL A 395 -11.48 -23.66 9.81
CA VAL A 395 -11.20 -22.58 8.84
C VAL A 395 -10.42 -23.12 7.64
N LEU A 396 -9.35 -23.88 7.88
CA LEU A 396 -8.55 -24.46 6.80
C LEU A 396 -9.33 -25.49 5.96
N GLY A 397 -10.16 -26.33 6.59
CA GLY A 397 -11.07 -27.24 5.88
C GLY A 397 -12.08 -26.51 4.98
N ARG A 398 -12.52 -25.32 5.39
CA ARG A 398 -13.41 -24.47 4.57
C ARG A 398 -12.69 -23.85 3.39
N ILE A 399 -11.44 -23.40 3.56
CA ILE A 399 -10.60 -22.95 2.43
C ILE A 399 -10.57 -24.02 1.33
N PHE A 400 -10.31 -25.29 1.68
CA PHE A 400 -10.35 -26.38 0.69
C PHE A 400 -11.69 -26.50 0.00
N ARG A 401 -12.77 -26.49 0.77
CA ARG A 401 -14.10 -26.62 0.20
C ARG A 401 -14.42 -25.47 -0.75
N GLN A 402 -14.01 -24.23 -0.47
CA GLN A 402 -14.16 -23.11 -1.42
C GLN A 402 -13.41 -23.36 -2.72
N ILE A 403 -12.18 -23.89 -2.63
CA ILE A 403 -11.38 -24.17 -3.81
C ILE A 403 -12.01 -25.31 -4.63
N GLU A 404 -12.47 -26.37 -3.97
CA GLU A 404 -13.10 -27.55 -4.63
C GLU A 404 -14.45 -27.21 -5.27
N GLU A 405 -15.23 -26.33 -4.65
CA GLU A 405 -16.52 -25.87 -5.16
C GLU A 405 -16.38 -24.74 -6.20
N GLY A 406 -15.17 -24.24 -6.47
CA GLY A 406 -14.94 -23.14 -7.41
C GLY A 406 -15.29 -21.74 -6.88
N ASN A 407 -15.60 -21.63 -5.59
CA ASN A 407 -16.06 -20.40 -4.92
C ASN A 407 -14.93 -19.44 -4.52
N SER A 408 -13.66 -19.87 -4.57
CA SER A 408 -12.53 -18.99 -4.29
C SER A 408 -11.23 -19.57 -4.85
N VAL A 409 -10.30 -18.67 -5.17
CA VAL A 409 -8.96 -19.03 -5.64
C VAL A 409 -7.93 -18.61 -4.59
N TYR A 410 -7.17 -19.57 -4.08
CA TYR A 410 -6.06 -19.33 -3.14
C TYR A 410 -4.75 -19.59 -3.86
N ARG A 411 -3.91 -18.55 -4.02
CA ARG A 411 -2.65 -18.59 -4.76
C ARG A 411 -1.49 -18.27 -3.84
N ILE A 412 -0.50 -19.16 -3.81
CA ILE A 412 0.69 -18.99 -2.98
C ILE A 412 1.72 -18.13 -3.73
N LEU A 413 2.25 -17.12 -3.04
CA LEU A 413 3.32 -16.26 -3.52
C LEU A 413 4.67 -16.97 -3.42
N SER A 414 5.53 -16.72 -4.40
CA SER A 414 6.93 -17.09 -4.32
C SER A 414 7.61 -16.41 -3.13
N ALA A 415 8.49 -17.14 -2.42
CA ALA A 415 9.25 -16.64 -1.27
C ALA A 415 10.09 -15.37 -1.56
N ASN A 416 10.33 -15.04 -2.84
CA ASN A 416 11.05 -13.84 -3.26
C ASN A 416 10.21 -12.55 -3.18
N ILE A 417 8.90 -12.66 -2.91
CA ILE A 417 8.01 -11.51 -2.72
C ILE A 417 7.78 -11.32 -1.24
N GLU A 418 8.26 -10.19 -0.74
CA GLU A 418 8.13 -9.84 0.66
C GLU A 418 6.87 -9.01 0.90
N ILE A 419 5.98 -9.50 1.77
CA ILE A 419 4.77 -8.78 2.18
C ILE A 419 4.86 -8.35 3.64
N PRO A 420 4.43 -7.12 4.00
CA PRO A 420 4.29 -6.71 5.39
C PRO A 420 3.28 -7.58 6.12
N ALA A 421 3.70 -8.22 7.21
CA ALA A 421 2.87 -9.18 7.92
C ALA A 421 1.64 -8.57 8.60
N ASN A 422 1.58 -7.26 8.77
CA ASN A 422 0.51 -6.55 9.48
C ASN A 422 -0.37 -5.68 8.55
N ILE A 423 -0.26 -5.86 7.24
CA ILE A 423 -1.05 -5.11 6.26
C ILE A 423 -1.67 -6.08 5.25
N PHE A 424 -2.98 -5.94 5.07
CA PHE A 424 -3.74 -6.58 4.02
C PHE A 424 -4.15 -5.54 2.99
N PHE A 425 -4.09 -5.93 1.72
CA PHE A 425 -4.54 -5.10 0.61
C PHE A 425 -5.76 -5.77 0.00
N TYR A 426 -6.86 -5.05 -0.07
CA TYR A 426 -8.07 -5.49 -0.75
C TYR A 426 -8.23 -4.66 -2.02
N LEU A 427 -8.39 -5.33 -3.15
CA LEU A 427 -8.61 -4.74 -4.45
C LEU A 427 -10.02 -5.14 -4.92
N GLY A 428 -10.86 -4.13 -5.18
CA GLY A 428 -12.22 -4.30 -5.69
C GLY A 428 -12.82 -2.95 -6.11
N ASP A 429 -13.74 -2.94 -7.08
CA ASP A 429 -14.46 -1.73 -7.55
C ASP A 429 -13.57 -0.51 -7.90
N GLU A 430 -12.42 -0.72 -8.55
CA GLU A 430 -11.44 0.35 -8.83
C GLU A 430 -10.86 1.06 -7.60
N LYS A 431 -10.93 0.43 -6.42
CA LYS A 431 -10.45 0.97 -5.15
C LYS A 431 -9.43 0.03 -4.52
N ILE A 432 -8.48 0.60 -3.78
CA ILE A 432 -7.62 -0.18 -2.88
C ILE A 432 -7.95 0.18 -1.46
N PHE A 433 -8.11 -0.84 -0.65
CA PHE A 433 -8.21 -0.71 0.78
C PHE A 433 -6.94 -1.25 1.41
N PHE A 434 -6.28 -0.37 2.14
CA PHE A 434 -5.10 -0.68 2.94
C PHE A 434 -5.58 -0.91 4.36
N MET A 435 -5.65 -2.18 4.73
CA MET A 435 -5.99 -2.56 6.07
C MET A 435 -4.72 -2.81 6.84
N ARG A 436 -4.38 -1.90 7.73
CA ARG A 436 -3.33 -2.15 8.71
C ARG A 436 -3.97 -2.60 10.00
N VAL A 437 -3.63 -3.81 10.39
CA VAL A 437 -3.99 -4.31 11.71
C VAL A 437 -2.93 -3.85 12.68
N MET A 438 -3.21 -2.74 13.37
CA MET A 438 -2.32 -2.16 14.37
C MET A 438 -2.36 -3.01 15.64
N PRO A 439 -1.22 -3.43 16.20
CA PRO A 439 -1.24 -4.12 17.47
C PRO A 439 -1.68 -3.22 18.64
N ILE A 440 -1.45 -1.90 18.60
CA ILE A 440 -1.74 -1.02 19.76
C ILE A 440 -2.00 0.44 19.34
N THR A 441 -3.27 0.80 19.17
CA THR A 441 -3.80 2.10 19.63
C THR A 441 -4.92 1.78 20.64
N GLU A 442 -5.30 2.70 21.53
CA GLU A 442 -6.45 2.51 22.43
C GLU A 442 -7.75 2.16 21.68
N LYS A 443 -7.79 2.36 20.35
CA LYS A 443 -8.93 2.14 19.46
C LYS A 443 -8.85 0.87 18.59
N GLY A 444 -7.77 0.09 18.64
CA GLY A 444 -7.67 -1.25 18.06
C GLY A 444 -7.62 -1.37 16.51
N PHE A 445 -8.07 -0.40 15.72
CA PHE A 445 -8.10 -0.44 14.25
C PHE A 445 -7.56 0.85 13.62
N ALA A 446 -6.79 0.72 12.53
CA ALA A 446 -6.49 1.83 11.61
C ALA A 446 -6.58 1.33 10.16
N GLN A 447 -7.72 1.57 9.52
CA GLN A 447 -7.92 1.23 8.11
C GLN A 447 -7.84 2.50 7.27
N VAL A 448 -7.20 2.40 6.11
CA VAL A 448 -7.07 3.50 5.17
C VAL A 448 -7.56 3.04 3.81
N GLN A 449 -8.67 3.61 3.37
CA GLN A 449 -9.13 3.48 1.98
C GLN A 449 -8.41 4.51 1.13
N VAL A 450 -7.76 4.08 0.05
CA VAL A 450 -7.18 4.98 -0.95
C VAL A 450 -8.15 5.12 -2.12
N LEU A 451 -8.50 6.36 -2.45
CA LEU A 451 -9.51 6.71 -3.44
C LEU A 451 -8.91 7.10 -4.80
N GLU A 452 -7.59 7.21 -4.88
CA GLU A 452 -6.87 7.62 -6.08
C GLU A 452 -6.75 6.43 -7.07
N LYS A 453 -7.26 6.59 -8.29
CA LYS A 453 -7.40 5.54 -9.32
C LYS A 453 -6.07 5.09 -9.94
N GLY A 454 -5.08 5.98 -10.05
CA GLY A 454 -3.75 5.68 -10.58
C GLY A 454 -3.01 4.67 -9.69
N ILE A 455 -3.10 4.84 -8.38
CA ILE A 455 -2.59 3.95 -7.34
C ILE A 455 -3.30 2.59 -7.43
N TYR A 456 -4.64 2.54 -7.57
CA TYR A 456 -5.37 1.28 -7.86
C TYR A 456 -4.81 0.55 -9.08
N SER A 457 -4.70 1.27 -10.19
CA SER A 457 -4.21 0.72 -11.44
C SER A 457 -2.77 0.20 -11.32
N ALA A 458 -1.95 0.79 -10.47
CA ALA A 458 -0.58 0.32 -10.23
C ALA A 458 -0.56 -1.01 -9.46
N PHE A 459 -1.40 -1.18 -8.43
CA PHE A 459 -1.50 -2.48 -7.74
C PHE A 459 -2.08 -3.58 -8.63
N ARG A 460 -3.05 -3.27 -9.50
CA ARG A 460 -3.54 -4.24 -10.50
C ARG A 460 -2.41 -4.73 -11.40
N ARG A 461 -1.60 -3.81 -11.95
CA ARG A 461 -0.42 -4.16 -12.75
C ARG A 461 0.64 -4.91 -11.97
N PHE A 462 0.77 -4.65 -10.66
CA PHE A 462 1.65 -5.43 -9.80
C PHE A 462 1.20 -6.90 -9.75
N VAL A 463 -0.08 -7.17 -9.51
CA VAL A 463 -0.63 -8.54 -9.51
C VAL A 463 -0.45 -9.21 -10.88
N GLU A 464 -0.77 -8.51 -11.98
CA GLU A 464 -0.54 -9.00 -13.35
C GLU A 464 0.93 -9.36 -13.61
N TYR A 465 1.86 -8.54 -13.12
CA TYR A 465 3.29 -8.85 -13.21
C TYR A 465 3.64 -10.13 -12.47
N LEU A 466 3.11 -10.33 -11.26
CA LEU A 466 3.36 -11.54 -10.47
C LEU A 466 2.90 -12.80 -11.22
N GLU A 467 1.72 -12.76 -11.83
CA GLU A 467 1.18 -13.86 -12.64
C GLU A 467 2.05 -14.14 -13.87
N GLN A 468 2.32 -13.11 -14.67
CA GLN A 468 3.07 -13.23 -15.94
C GLN A 468 4.53 -13.61 -15.74
N ARG A 469 5.06 -13.49 -14.51
CA ARG A 469 6.43 -13.87 -14.16
C ARG A 469 6.51 -15.12 -13.30
N LYS A 470 5.40 -15.86 -13.15
CA LYS A 470 5.34 -17.09 -12.36
C LYS A 470 5.88 -16.87 -10.94
N LEU A 471 5.61 -15.69 -10.38
CA LEU A 471 5.88 -15.33 -8.99
C LEU A 471 4.70 -15.70 -8.08
N LEU A 472 3.64 -16.26 -8.68
CA LEU A 472 2.52 -16.94 -8.05
C LEU A 472 2.53 -18.40 -8.52
N CYS A 473 2.49 -19.34 -7.58
CA CYS A 473 2.22 -20.76 -7.88
C CYS A 473 0.92 -20.87 -8.67
N SER A 474 0.76 -21.86 -9.57
CA SER A 474 -0.52 -22.09 -10.26
C SER A 474 -1.63 -22.45 -9.25
N SER A 475 -2.89 -22.47 -9.70
CA SER A 475 -4.00 -22.91 -8.85
C SER A 475 -3.82 -24.38 -8.43
N GLU A 476 -3.34 -25.25 -9.34
CA GLU A 476 -3.06 -26.66 -9.06
C GLU A 476 -1.88 -26.82 -8.10
N GLU A 477 -0.78 -26.10 -8.33
CA GLU A 477 0.38 -26.12 -7.44
C GLU A 477 0.02 -25.64 -6.04
N SER A 478 -0.75 -24.55 -5.94
CA SER A 478 -1.19 -24.01 -4.65
C SER A 478 -2.10 -25.00 -3.91
N LEU A 479 -3.03 -25.65 -4.63
CA LEU A 479 -3.90 -26.67 -4.04
C LEU A 479 -3.12 -27.88 -3.53
N GLU A 480 -2.12 -28.36 -4.26
CA GLU A 480 -1.32 -29.50 -3.81
C GLU A 480 -0.48 -29.14 -2.56
N MET A 481 0.15 -27.97 -2.56
CA MET A 481 0.88 -27.47 -1.38
C MET A 481 -0.03 -27.34 -0.15
N LEU A 482 -1.24 -26.81 -0.35
CA LEU A 482 -2.25 -26.76 0.71
C LEU A 482 -2.60 -28.17 1.20
N ARG A 483 -2.87 -29.12 0.31
CA ARG A 483 -3.24 -30.51 0.66
C ARG A 483 -2.14 -31.19 1.49
N GLU A 484 -0.88 -31.05 1.08
CA GLU A 484 0.25 -31.58 1.85
C GLU A 484 0.29 -30.98 3.25
N PHE A 485 0.14 -29.66 3.36
CA PHE A 485 0.13 -28.96 4.63
C PHE A 485 -1.06 -29.37 5.52
N ALA A 486 -2.24 -29.59 4.96
CA ALA A 486 -3.43 -29.99 5.71
C ALA A 486 -3.31 -31.41 6.31
N LYS A 487 -2.57 -32.32 5.64
CA LYS A 487 -2.24 -33.66 6.18
C LYS A 487 -1.40 -33.55 7.45
N GLU A 488 -0.51 -32.56 7.58
CA GLU A 488 0.28 -32.33 8.80
C GLU A 488 -0.60 -32.09 10.03
N TYR A 489 -1.82 -31.56 9.83
CA TYR A 489 -2.78 -31.27 10.89
C TYR A 489 -3.93 -32.29 10.98
N GLY A 490 -3.91 -33.36 10.17
CA GLY A 490 -4.95 -34.40 10.16
C GLY A 490 -6.32 -33.88 9.74
N ILE A 491 -6.36 -32.94 8.79
CA ILE A 491 -7.61 -32.38 8.22
C ILE A 491 -8.05 -33.20 6.99
N LEU A 492 -7.09 -33.78 6.26
CA LEU A 492 -7.26 -34.62 5.08
C LEU A 492 -6.66 -36.01 5.29
#